data_AF-A0A434EYT8-F1
#
_entry.id   AF-A0A434EYT8-F1
#
_cell.length_a   1.000
_cell.length_b   1.000
_cell.length_c   1.000
_cell.angle_alpha   90.00
_cell.angle_beta   90.00
_cell.angle_gamma   90.00
#
_symmetry.space_group_name_H-M   'P 1'
#
loop_
_entity.id
_entity.type
_entity.pdbx_description
1 polymer ?
#
loop_
_entity_poly.entity_id
_entity_poly.type
_entity_poly.pdbx_seq_one_letter_code
_entity_poly.pdbx_strand_id
1 'polypeptide(L)'
;MTSVCLTFDFDAVSLWVSTFKQTTATPVSRGEYGANVGIGRVLDLLQEKDVKATFFVPSHTAVSFPRQTRRIIEEGHEIGVHGYCHETPIGYTREAEAGLLDRSIAKLRTVLGNDFTPIGYRSPAWDLS
;
A
#
# COMPACT_ATOMS: atom_id res chain seq x y z
N MET A 1 -9.33 -12.11 26.65
CA MET A 1 -8.68 -12.55 25.40
C MET A 1 -8.16 -11.28 24.74
N THR A 2 -6.87 -11.24 24.38
CA THR A 2 -6.26 -10.08 23.71
C THR A 2 -6.10 -10.40 22.24
N SER A 3 -6.56 -9.49 21.38
CA SER A 3 -6.35 -9.58 19.93
C SER A 3 -5.20 -8.67 19.53
N VAL A 4 -4.33 -9.16 18.64
CA VAL A 4 -3.19 -8.41 18.10
C VAL A 4 -3.28 -8.47 16.57
N CYS A 5 -3.18 -7.32 15.91
CA CYS A 5 -3.18 -7.22 14.46
C CYS A 5 -1.85 -6.60 14.00
N LEU A 6 -1.08 -7.34 13.21
CA LEU A 6 0.10 -6.78 12.55
C LEU A 6 -0.34 -6.14 11.23
N THR A 7 0.05 -4.89 11.02
CA THR A 7 -0.25 -4.17 9.79
C THR A 7 0.99 -3.48 9.24
N PHE A 8 1.11 -3.42 7.93
CA PHE A 8 2.25 -2.80 7.25
C PHE A 8 1.77 -1.88 6.14
N ASP A 9 2.34 -0.69 6.05
CA ASP A 9 2.08 0.23 4.96
C ASP A 9 3.16 -0.01 3.90
N PHE A 10 2.75 -0.56 2.75
CA PHE A 10 3.67 -0.89 1.66
C PHE A 10 3.84 0.32 0.76
N ASP A 11 4.46 1.39 1.27
CA ASP A 11 4.57 2.67 0.57
C ASP A 11 5.56 2.65 -0.59
N ALA A 12 6.72 2.02 -0.38
CA ALA A 12 7.82 2.02 -1.33
C ALA A 12 8.16 3.43 -1.86
N VAL A 13 8.14 3.62 -3.18
CA VAL A 13 8.54 4.88 -3.83
C VAL A 13 7.47 5.97 -3.69
N SER A 14 6.18 5.62 -3.49
CA SER A 14 5.08 6.59 -3.51
C SER A 14 5.19 7.64 -2.40
N LEU A 15 5.61 7.22 -1.20
CA LEU A 15 5.88 8.11 -0.06
C LEU A 15 6.89 9.21 -0.40
N TRP A 16 8.00 8.83 -1.04
CA TRP A 16 9.08 9.76 -1.38
C TRP A 16 8.63 10.77 -2.43
N VAL A 17 7.99 10.31 -3.51
CA VAL A 17 7.61 11.18 -4.62
C VAL A 17 6.40 12.07 -4.28
N SER A 18 5.46 11.56 -3.48
CA SER A 18 4.21 12.27 -3.19
C SER A 18 4.24 13.03 -1.88
N THR A 19 4.43 12.38 -0.73
CA THR A 19 4.37 13.07 0.57
C THR A 19 5.57 13.96 0.77
N PHE A 20 6.78 13.41 0.57
CA PHE A 20 8.00 14.16 0.82
C PHE A 20 8.45 15.02 -0.35
N LYS A 21 7.87 14.84 -1.54
CA LYS A 21 8.25 15.55 -2.77
C LYS A 21 9.76 15.44 -3.08
N GLN A 22 10.34 14.29 -2.76
CA GLN A 22 11.76 13.98 -2.89
C GLN A 22 12.00 12.96 -4.01
N THR A 23 12.51 13.44 -5.15
CA THR A 23 12.66 12.65 -6.39
C THR A 23 14.12 12.37 -6.77
N THR A 24 15.08 12.71 -5.92
CA THR A 24 16.49 12.38 -6.16
C THR A 24 16.75 10.89 -5.97
N ALA A 25 17.87 10.39 -6.49
CA ALA A 25 18.18 8.95 -6.48
C ALA A 25 18.23 8.34 -5.06
N THR A 26 18.69 9.09 -4.05
CA THR A 26 18.82 8.60 -2.68
C THR A 26 17.47 8.26 -2.00
N PRO A 27 16.46 9.15 -1.96
CA PRO A 27 15.15 8.83 -1.41
C PRO A 27 14.42 7.77 -2.24
N VAL A 28 14.47 7.86 -3.58
CA VAL A 28 13.85 6.86 -4.46
C VAL A 28 14.42 5.46 -4.22
N SER A 29 15.74 5.31 -4.10
CA SER A 29 16.37 4.00 -3.86
C SER A 29 15.98 3.37 -2.52
N ARG A 30 15.62 4.17 -1.51
CA ARG A 30 15.05 3.66 -0.25
C ARG A 30 13.67 3.05 -0.47
N GLY A 31 12.84 3.71 -1.29
CA GLY A 31 11.55 3.17 -1.72
C GLY A 31 11.69 1.87 -2.50
N GLU A 32 12.65 1.81 -3.42
CA GLU A 32 12.97 0.59 -4.18
C GLU A 32 13.47 -0.53 -3.27
N TYR A 33 14.29 -0.23 -2.25
CA TYR A 33 14.70 -1.22 -1.25
C TYR A 33 13.50 -1.79 -0.51
N GLY A 34 12.55 -0.95 -0.10
CA GLY A 34 11.30 -1.38 0.54
C GLY A 34 10.56 -2.42 -0.31
N ALA A 35 10.44 -2.17 -1.61
CA ALA A 35 9.73 -3.07 -2.53
C ALA A 35 10.53 -4.28 -3.01
N ASN A 36 11.85 -4.16 -3.19
CA ASN A 36 12.65 -5.25 -3.75
C ASN A 36 13.26 -6.15 -2.68
N VAL A 37 13.37 -5.68 -1.44
CA VAL A 37 14.01 -6.40 -0.34
C VAL A 37 13.13 -6.43 0.91
N GLY A 38 12.65 -5.27 1.35
CA GLY A 38 11.95 -5.11 2.63
C GLY A 38 10.69 -5.97 2.73
N ILE A 39 9.78 -5.84 1.76
CA ILE A 39 8.50 -6.57 1.75
C ILE A 39 8.72 -8.09 1.72
N GLY A 40 9.71 -8.57 0.97
CA GLY A 40 10.03 -9.99 0.92
C GLY A 40 10.44 -10.54 2.28
N ARG A 41 11.33 -9.84 2.99
CA ARG A 41 11.76 -10.24 4.34
C ARG A 41 10.62 -10.25 5.36
N VAL A 42 9.69 -9.29 5.26
CA VAL A 42 8.50 -9.24 6.13
C VAL A 42 7.60 -10.46 5.87
N LEU A 43 7.30 -10.75 4.61
CA LEU A 43 6.49 -11.90 4.21
C LEU A 43 7.14 -13.23 4.63
N ASP A 44 8.44 -13.39 4.39
CA ASP A 44 9.19 -14.58 4.81
C ASP A 44 9.10 -14.80 6.33
N LEU A 45 9.23 -13.73 7.14
CA LEU A 45 9.10 -13.81 8.59
C LEU A 45 7.68 -14.14 9.04
N LEU A 46 6.66 -13.53 8.42
CA LEU A 46 5.26 -13.83 8.73
C LEU A 46 4.92 -15.29 8.42
N GLN A 47 5.45 -15.82 7.31
CA GLN A 47 5.32 -17.23 6.95
C GLN A 47 6.02 -18.13 7.96
N GLU A 48 7.26 -17.82 8.37
CA GLU A 48 8.01 -18.59 9.37
C GLU A 48 7.26 -18.68 10.71
N LYS A 49 6.54 -17.62 11.09
CA LYS A 49 5.77 -17.54 12.33
C LYS A 49 4.32 -18.00 12.21
N ASP A 50 3.86 -18.38 11.02
CA ASP A 50 2.46 -18.70 10.71
C ASP A 50 1.48 -17.59 11.15
N VAL A 51 1.83 -16.33 10.86
CA VAL A 51 1.04 -15.15 11.23
C VAL A 51 0.45 -14.48 9.99
N LYS A 52 -0.85 -14.19 10.03
CA LYS A 52 -1.52 -13.33 9.04
C LYS A 52 -1.47 -11.86 9.45
N ALA A 53 -1.49 -10.99 8.46
CA ALA A 53 -1.33 -9.55 8.59
C ALA A 53 -2.13 -8.83 7.51
N THR A 54 -2.31 -7.52 7.68
CA THR A 54 -2.95 -6.63 6.71
C THR A 54 -1.94 -5.65 6.15
N PHE A 55 -1.93 -5.49 4.82
CA PHE A 55 -1.05 -4.57 4.13
C PHE A 55 -1.85 -3.44 3.51
N PHE A 56 -1.51 -2.20 3.79
CA PHE A 56 -2.11 -1.03 3.15
C PHE A 56 -1.21 -0.61 1.99
N VAL A 57 -1.73 -0.68 0.77
CA VAL A 57 -0.92 -0.54 -0.45
C VAL A 57 -1.40 0.65 -1.29
N PRO A 58 -0.54 1.65 -1.55
CA PRO A 58 -0.83 2.68 -2.53
C PRO A 58 -0.92 2.07 -3.93
N SER A 59 -1.90 2.52 -4.72
CA SER A 59 -2.17 1.94 -6.04
C SER A 59 -0.99 2.07 -7.02
N HIS A 60 -0.22 3.15 -6.90
CA HIS A 60 1.03 3.38 -7.59
C HIS A 60 2.05 2.29 -7.27
N THR A 61 2.20 1.96 -5.98
CA THR A 61 3.13 0.92 -5.51
C THR A 61 2.71 -0.44 -6.00
N ALA A 62 1.40 -0.75 -5.97
CA ALA A 62 0.86 -1.97 -6.52
C ALA A 62 1.24 -2.18 -8.00
N VAL A 63 1.12 -1.13 -8.82
CA VAL A 63 1.40 -1.18 -10.25
C VAL A 63 2.90 -1.17 -10.55
N SER A 64 3.68 -0.47 -9.74
CA SER A 64 5.14 -0.41 -9.89
C SER A 64 5.81 -1.73 -9.49
N PHE A 65 5.24 -2.44 -8.50
CA PHE A 65 5.77 -3.69 -7.96
C PHE A 65 4.68 -4.78 -7.93
N PRO A 66 4.15 -5.18 -9.10
CA PRO A 66 2.97 -6.03 -9.18
C PRO A 66 3.24 -7.44 -8.68
N ARG A 67 4.45 -7.97 -8.86
CA ARG A 67 4.83 -9.30 -8.37
C ARG A 67 4.79 -9.34 -6.85
N GLN A 68 5.39 -8.35 -6.19
CA GLN A 68 5.42 -8.26 -4.73
C GLN A 68 4.03 -8.05 -4.15
N THR A 69 3.22 -7.25 -4.82
CA THR A 69 1.84 -6.99 -4.39
C THR A 69 0.96 -8.24 -4.52
N ARG A 70 1.10 -9.02 -5.59
CA ARG A 70 0.41 -10.32 -5.73
C ARG A 70 0.87 -11.33 -4.68
N ARG A 71 2.17 -11.38 -4.40
CA ARG A 71 2.71 -12.28 -3.36
C ARG A 71 2.01 -12.09 -2.01
N ILE A 72 1.71 -10.84 -1.62
CA ILE A 72 0.98 -10.54 -0.37
C ILE A 72 -0.37 -11.28 -0.32
N ILE A 73 -1.20 -11.17 -1.38
CA ILE A 73 -2.52 -11.81 -1.40
C ILE A 73 -2.43 -13.33 -1.60
N GLU A 74 -1.47 -13.81 -2.41
CA GLU A 74 -1.22 -15.23 -2.67
C GLU A 74 -0.79 -15.97 -1.40
N GLU A 75 -0.08 -15.32 -0.48
CA GLU A 75 0.28 -15.86 0.84
C GLU A 75 -0.86 -15.72 1.87
N GLY A 76 -2.03 -15.23 1.46
CA GLY A 76 -3.24 -15.17 2.29
C GLY A 76 -3.28 -13.99 3.27
N HIS A 77 -2.53 -12.91 3.00
CA HIS A 77 -2.64 -11.66 3.75
C HIS A 77 -3.74 -10.77 3.17
N GLU A 78 -4.28 -9.88 3.99
CA GLU A 78 -5.26 -8.89 3.55
C GLU A 78 -4.55 -7.71 2.87
N ILE A 79 -5.17 -7.14 1.82
CA ILE A 79 -4.75 -5.86 1.24
C ILE A 79 -5.86 -4.82 1.42
N GLY A 80 -5.53 -3.71 2.08
CA GLY A 80 -6.33 -2.50 2.18
C GLY A 80 -5.83 -1.39 1.26
N VAL A 81 -6.69 -0.40 0.99
CA VAL A 81 -6.35 0.76 0.17
C VAL A 81 -5.54 1.78 0.97
N HIS A 82 -4.48 2.33 0.36
CA HIS A 82 -3.63 3.36 0.95
C HIS A 82 -3.40 4.54 -0.01
N GLY A 83 -4.50 5.05 -0.57
CA GLY A 83 -4.48 6.08 -1.60
C GLY A 83 -3.93 5.61 -2.95
N TYR A 84 -3.68 6.57 -3.83
CA TYR A 84 -3.14 6.31 -5.16
C TYR A 84 -1.63 6.33 -5.14
N CYS A 85 -1.01 7.43 -4.72
CA CYS A 85 0.43 7.62 -4.66
C CYS A 85 0.88 8.09 -3.27
N HIS A 86 0.14 7.75 -2.21
CA HIS A 86 0.41 8.21 -0.85
C HIS A 86 0.34 9.76 -0.73
N GLU A 87 -0.67 10.36 -1.33
CA GLU A 87 -1.03 11.78 -1.18
C GLU A 87 -1.78 12.07 0.14
N THR A 88 -1.52 13.22 0.76
CA THR A 88 -2.35 13.70 1.89
C THR A 88 -3.76 14.04 1.40
N PRO A 89 -4.82 13.67 2.15
CA PRO A 89 -6.19 14.06 1.81
C PRO A 89 -6.49 15.54 2.11
N ILE A 90 -5.62 16.24 2.85
CA ILE A 90 -5.84 17.64 3.24
C ILE A 90 -6.01 18.52 1.99
N GLY A 91 -7.08 19.32 1.99
CA GLY A 91 -7.41 20.24 0.92
C GLY A 91 -8.16 19.63 -0.26
N TYR A 92 -8.44 18.33 -0.24
CA TYR A 92 -9.39 17.73 -1.17
C TYR A 92 -10.83 18.11 -0.78
N THR A 93 -11.69 18.27 -1.78
CA THR A 93 -13.14 18.22 -1.53
C THR A 93 -13.56 16.76 -1.34
N ARG A 94 -14.70 16.55 -0.69
CA ARG A 94 -15.29 15.21 -0.51
C ARG A 94 -15.41 14.45 -1.83
N GLU A 95 -15.86 15.10 -2.89
CA GLU A 95 -16.01 14.50 -4.22
C GLU A 95 -14.66 14.12 -4.83
N ALA A 96 -13.64 14.97 -4.63
CA ALA A 96 -12.29 14.71 -5.15
C ALA A 96 -11.62 13.54 -4.42
N GLU A 97 -11.77 13.46 -3.10
CA GLU A 97 -11.24 12.35 -2.29
C GLU A 97 -11.97 11.04 -2.61
N ALA A 98 -13.31 11.04 -2.71
CA ALA A 98 -14.08 9.87 -3.12
C ALA A 98 -13.67 9.38 -4.52
N GLY A 99 -13.53 10.29 -5.48
CA GLY A 99 -13.07 9.93 -6.83
C GLY A 99 -11.62 9.44 -6.86
N LEU A 100 -10.78 9.88 -5.93
CA LEU A 100 -9.42 9.35 -5.76
C LEU A 100 -9.43 7.93 -5.18
N LEU A 101 -10.32 7.66 -4.21
CA LEU A 101 -10.53 6.31 -3.67
C LEU A 101 -11.00 5.34 -4.75
N ASP A 102 -12.01 5.73 -5.54
CA ASP A 102 -12.52 4.91 -6.65
C ASP A 102 -11.43 4.59 -7.68
N ARG A 103 -10.64 5.60 -8.07
CA ARG A 103 -9.50 5.40 -8.99
C ARG A 103 -8.44 4.49 -8.39
N SER A 104 -8.18 4.59 -7.09
CA SER A 104 -7.23 3.74 -6.40
C SER A 104 -7.68 2.27 -6.43
N ILE A 105 -8.94 2.00 -6.07
CA ILE A 105 -9.51 0.65 -6.11
C ILE A 105 -9.48 0.09 -7.54
N ALA A 106 -9.90 0.88 -8.53
CA ALA A 106 -9.86 0.47 -9.93
C ALA A 106 -8.44 0.11 -10.38
N LYS A 107 -7.43 0.85 -9.91
CA LYS A 107 -6.03 0.61 -10.24
C LYS A 107 -5.47 -0.63 -9.54
N LEU A 108 -5.81 -0.87 -8.28
CA LEU A 108 -5.46 -2.10 -7.56
C LEU A 108 -6.00 -3.35 -8.27
N ARG A 109 -7.24 -3.30 -8.77
CA ARG A 109 -7.85 -4.40 -9.55
C ARG A 109 -7.06 -4.79 -10.80
N THR A 110 -6.36 -3.84 -11.44
CA THR A 110 -5.50 -4.16 -12.58
C THR A 110 -4.32 -5.07 -12.24
N VAL A 111 -3.94 -5.14 -10.95
CA VAL A 111 -2.85 -5.97 -10.44
C VAL A 111 -3.39 -7.23 -9.78
N LEU A 112 -4.43 -7.09 -8.96
CA LEU A 112 -4.95 -8.12 -8.06
C LEU A 112 -6.14 -8.92 -8.61
N GLY A 113 -6.73 -8.50 -9.74
CA GLY A 113 -7.93 -9.12 -10.31
C GLY A 113 -9.16 -8.22 -10.20
N ASN A 114 -10.10 -8.36 -11.15
CA ASN A 114 -11.30 -7.52 -11.22
C ASN A 114 -12.29 -7.76 -10.07
N ASP A 115 -12.24 -8.95 -9.47
CA ASP A 115 -13.03 -9.38 -8.32
C ASP A 115 -12.45 -8.87 -6.98
N PHE A 116 -11.20 -8.38 -6.97
CA PHE A 116 -10.61 -7.77 -5.78
C PHE A 116 -11.48 -6.62 -5.27
N THR A 117 -11.92 -6.74 -4.02
CA THR A 117 -12.79 -5.77 -3.35
C THR A 117 -12.22 -5.50 -1.96
N PRO A 118 -11.46 -4.40 -1.79
CA PRO A 118 -10.86 -4.09 -0.50
C PRO A 118 -11.94 -3.65 0.49
N ILE A 119 -11.83 -4.11 1.73
CA ILE A 119 -12.71 -3.73 2.84
C ILE A 119 -12.01 -2.78 3.84
N GLY A 120 -10.67 -2.75 3.81
CA GLY A 120 -9.85 -1.86 4.64
C GLY A 120 -9.37 -0.62 3.87
N TYR A 121 -9.29 0.51 4.58
CA TYR A 121 -8.64 1.74 4.14
C TYR A 121 -7.77 2.30 5.26
N ARG A 122 -6.61 2.84 4.90
CA ARG A 122 -5.80 3.66 5.79
C ARG A 122 -5.43 4.94 5.04
N SER A 123 -5.67 6.08 5.68
CA SER A 123 -5.34 7.36 5.07
C SER A 123 -3.82 7.55 4.98
N PRO A 124 -3.26 7.96 3.83
CA PRO A 124 -1.85 8.31 3.73
C PRO A 124 -1.46 9.42 4.70
N ALA A 125 -0.23 9.36 5.21
CA ALA A 125 0.31 10.32 6.19
C ALA A 125 -0.46 10.44 7.53
N TRP A 126 -1.45 9.57 7.78
CA TRP A 126 -2.35 9.64 8.95
C TRP A 126 -3.13 10.96 9.09
N ASP A 127 -3.28 11.71 7.99
CA ASP A 127 -4.13 12.88 7.96
C ASP A 127 -5.55 12.53 7.51
N LEU A 128 -6.51 13.39 7.82
CA LEU A 128 -7.91 13.27 7.41
C LEU A 128 -8.41 14.64 6.90
N SER A 129 -9.44 14.63 6.05
CA SER A 129 -10.08 15.82 5.48
C SER A 129 -11.01 16.54 6.45
#